data_AF-A0A4U0UGK4-F1
#
_entry.id   AF-A0A4U0UGK4-F1
#
_cell.length_a   1.000
_cell.length_b   1.000
_cell.length_c   1.000
_cell.angle_alpha   90.00
_cell.angle_beta   90.00
_cell.angle_gamma   90.00
#
_symmetry.space_group_name_H-M   'P 1'
#
loop_
_entity.id
_entity.type
_entity.pdbx_description
1 polymer ?
#
loop_
_entity_poly.entity_id
_entity_poly.type
_entity_poly.pdbx_seq_one_letter_code
_entity_poly.pdbx_strand_id
1 'polypeptide(L)'
;MQRIEPRPVDASTQAQQQGYASSSSAPGKPSNIPTGLASTGSQSHTQSFEEIYGVPENFLEIEISEAQTHQPSASPSSRYTTYLIRLSTNIPAFKLRRSEVRRRYSDFEVFRDLLERECARVSIPPLPGKVYLNRFDDAVIEERRKGLERFLKIVVGHPLLQTGSRVLGSFVQDPNWDRNAW
;
A
#
# COMPACT_ATOMS: atom_id res chain seq x y z
N MET A 1 45.18 -22.63 38.24
CA MET A 1 44.98 -23.96 38.84
C MET A 1 43.49 -24.22 38.94
N GLN A 2 43.05 -25.42 38.53
CA GLN A 2 41.79 -26.14 38.86
C GLN A 2 40.45 -25.50 38.36
N ARG A 3 39.58 -26.10 37.52
CA ARG A 3 38.93 -27.45 37.37
C ARG A 3 37.56 -27.52 38.10
N ILE A 4 36.54 -27.98 37.33
CA ILE A 4 35.27 -28.68 37.67
C ILE A 4 33.95 -27.87 37.86
N GLU A 5 32.97 -28.26 37.02
CA GLU A 5 31.47 -28.21 37.04
C GLU A 5 30.76 -28.63 38.37
N PRO A 6 29.43 -28.84 38.47
CA PRO A 6 28.23 -28.14 37.96
C PRO A 6 27.15 -27.93 39.08
N ARG A 7 25.92 -27.51 38.68
CA ARG A 7 24.67 -27.31 39.47
C ARG A 7 24.34 -28.39 40.52
N PRO A 8 23.44 -28.03 41.47
CA PRO A 8 22.24 -28.83 41.67
C PRO A 8 20.94 -28.03 41.52
N VAL A 9 19.93 -28.73 41.00
CA VAL A 9 18.51 -28.38 41.04
C VAL A 9 17.88 -29.22 42.15
N ASP A 10 17.19 -28.59 43.08
CA ASP A 10 16.20 -29.23 43.97
C ASP A 10 14.90 -28.45 43.78
N ALA A 11 13.86 -29.00 43.17
CA ALA A 11 12.98 -30.05 43.68
C ALA A 11 12.07 -29.56 44.84
N SER A 12 10.80 -29.37 44.47
CA SER A 12 9.61 -29.72 45.26
C SER A 12 9.31 -28.91 46.53
N THR A 13 8.16 -28.23 46.55
CA THR A 13 7.12 -28.42 47.59
C THR A 13 5.79 -27.84 47.12
N GLN A 14 4.80 -28.71 46.95
CA GLN A 14 3.37 -28.38 46.98
C GLN A 14 2.91 -28.21 48.44
N ALA A 15 2.07 -27.20 48.69
CA ALA A 15 1.05 -27.16 49.76
C ALA A 15 0.02 -26.08 49.35
N GLN A 16 -1.27 -26.38 49.10
CA GLN A 16 -2.38 -26.45 50.08
C GLN A 16 -2.37 -25.23 51.03
N GLN A 17 -3.42 -24.44 51.26
CA GLN A 17 -4.87 -24.67 51.22
C GLN A 17 -5.61 -23.34 51.57
N GLN A 18 -6.92 -23.25 51.23
CA GLN A 18 -7.99 -22.43 51.87
C GLN A 18 -7.85 -20.88 51.81
N GLY A 19 -8.88 -20.06 51.56
CA GLY A 19 -10.32 -20.24 51.64
C GLY A 19 -10.89 -19.09 52.47
N TYR A 20 -11.55 -18.11 51.84
CA TYR A 20 -12.39 -17.13 52.53
C TYR A 20 -13.60 -16.80 51.65
N ALA A 21 -14.78 -17.15 52.14
CA ALA A 21 -16.07 -16.73 51.64
C ALA A 21 -16.53 -15.50 52.44
N SER A 22 -16.94 -14.44 51.75
CA SER A 22 -17.84 -13.35 52.19
C SER A 22 -18.05 -12.45 50.96
N SER A 23 -19.16 -11.82 50.61
CA SER A 23 -20.53 -11.74 51.11
C SER A 23 -21.30 -10.92 50.04
N SER A 24 -22.58 -11.24 49.89
CA SER A 24 -23.66 -10.49 49.21
C SER A 24 -23.53 -8.96 49.05
N SER A 25 -23.91 -8.40 47.87
CA SER A 25 -24.95 -7.35 47.73
C SER A 25 -25.08 -6.75 46.30
N ALA A 26 -26.31 -6.82 45.77
CA ALA A 26 -27.05 -5.89 44.87
C ALA A 26 -26.45 -5.30 43.56
N PRO A 27 -27.28 -5.09 42.51
CA PRO A 27 -26.87 -4.57 41.21
C PRO A 27 -26.76 -3.03 41.20
N GLY A 28 -25.58 -2.51 40.84
CA GLY A 28 -25.32 -1.09 40.63
C GLY A 28 -25.82 -0.59 39.26
N LYS A 29 -26.40 0.61 39.28
CA LYS A 29 -27.03 1.38 38.19
C LYS A 29 -26.18 1.56 36.93
N PRO A 30 -26.81 1.81 35.75
CA PRO A 30 -26.08 2.18 34.54
C PRO A 30 -25.40 3.54 34.71
N SER A 31 -24.12 3.59 34.34
CA SER A 31 -23.31 4.80 34.26
C SER A 31 -23.84 5.71 33.14
N ASN A 32 -24.17 6.95 33.51
CA ASN A 32 -24.50 8.06 32.62
C ASN A 32 -23.43 8.21 31.52
N ILE A 33 -23.83 7.96 30.28
CA ILE A 33 -23.09 8.43 29.09
C ILE A 33 -23.60 9.85 28.84
N PRO A 34 -22.73 10.88 28.71
CA PRO A 34 -23.20 12.21 28.36
C PRO A 34 -23.80 12.19 26.95
N THR A 35 -25.10 12.49 26.85
CA THR A 35 -25.84 12.67 25.60
C THR A 35 -25.21 13.81 24.80
N GLY A 36 -24.39 13.46 23.81
CA GLY A 36 -23.90 14.38 22.79
C GLY A 36 -24.99 14.69 21.76
N LEU A 37 -25.13 15.98 21.48
CA LEU A 37 -25.93 16.66 20.46
C LEU A 37 -26.78 15.75 19.53
N ALA A 38 -28.09 15.73 19.78
CA ALA A 38 -29.06 15.05 18.92
C ALA A 38 -29.15 15.75 17.55
N SER A 39 -28.70 15.06 16.49
CA SER A 39 -29.04 15.41 15.11
C SER A 39 -30.44 14.88 14.80
N THR A 40 -31.30 15.77 14.32
CA THR A 40 -32.67 15.48 13.89
C THR A 40 -32.65 14.71 12.57
N GLY A 41 -32.62 13.38 12.64
CA GLY A 41 -32.70 12.49 11.49
C GLY A 41 -33.16 11.10 11.90
N SER A 42 -34.15 10.54 11.20
CA SER A 42 -34.95 9.37 11.57
C SER A 42 -34.24 8.00 11.49
N GLN A 43 -32.94 7.92 11.77
CA GLN A 43 -32.24 6.67 12.06
C GLN A 43 -31.14 6.96 13.10
N SER A 44 -31.29 6.42 14.31
CA SER A 44 -30.29 6.47 15.37
C SER A 44 -29.12 5.55 15.02
N HIS A 45 -28.25 5.98 14.10
CA HIS A 45 -26.97 5.35 13.90
C HIS A 45 -26.02 5.85 15.00
N THR A 46 -25.91 5.08 16.08
CA THR A 46 -24.88 5.33 17.10
C THR A 46 -23.54 4.98 16.47
N GLN A 47 -22.76 5.98 16.07
CA GLN A 47 -21.41 5.77 15.54
C GLN A 47 -20.58 5.04 16.58
N SER A 48 -20.07 3.87 16.22
CA SER A 48 -19.28 3.06 17.16
C SER A 48 -17.94 3.75 17.45
N PHE A 49 -17.33 3.49 18.61
CA PHE A 49 -16.01 4.04 18.94
C PHE A 49 -14.95 3.71 17.87
N GLU A 50 -15.06 2.53 17.25
CA GLU A 50 -14.21 2.08 16.14
C GLU A 50 -14.46 2.88 14.84
N GLU A 51 -15.60 3.53 14.68
CA GLU A 51 -15.91 4.39 13.53
C GLU A 51 -15.40 5.82 13.74
N ILE A 52 -15.42 6.30 15.00
CA ILE A 52 -14.93 7.62 15.39
C ILE A 52 -13.40 7.67 15.44
N TYR A 53 -12.76 6.57 15.82
CA TYR A 53 -11.29 6.46 15.97
C TYR A 53 -10.65 5.42 15.04
N GLY A 54 -11.42 4.84 14.11
CA GLY A 54 -10.95 3.84 13.17
C GLY A 54 -9.94 4.40 12.17
N VAL A 55 -9.14 3.50 11.60
CA VAL A 55 -8.30 3.84 10.44
C VAL A 55 -9.22 4.39 9.34
N PRO A 56 -8.90 5.54 8.72
CA PRO A 56 -9.77 6.18 7.73
C PRO A 56 -10.18 5.25 6.58
N GLU A 57 -11.20 5.69 5.83
CA GLU A 57 -11.61 5.11 4.55
C GLU A 57 -10.42 4.70 3.67
N ASN A 58 -10.66 3.74 2.77
CA ASN A 58 -9.65 3.26 1.83
C ASN A 58 -8.91 4.42 1.15
N PHE A 59 -7.60 4.53 1.39
CA PHE A 59 -6.73 5.53 0.80
C PHE A 59 -5.80 4.89 -0.22
N LEU A 60 -5.48 5.66 -1.25
CA LEU A 60 -4.46 5.31 -2.24
C LEU A 60 -3.67 6.55 -2.60
N GLU A 61 -2.40 6.53 -2.21
CA GLU A 61 -1.44 7.57 -2.51
C GLU A 61 -0.39 6.99 -3.43
N ILE A 62 -0.17 7.68 -4.55
CA ILE A 62 0.86 7.29 -5.50
C ILE A 62 1.63 8.52 -5.96
N GLU A 63 2.94 8.38 -5.96
CA GLU A 63 3.87 9.43 -6.33
C GLU A 63 4.88 8.85 -7.31
N ILE A 64 5.22 9.62 -8.35
CA ILE A 64 6.33 9.30 -9.23
C ILE A 64 7.38 10.39 -9.07
N SER A 65 8.55 10.02 -8.59
CA SER A 65 9.65 10.94 -8.28
C SER A 65 11.00 10.38 -8.76
N GLU A 66 12.08 11.11 -8.46
CA GLU A 66 13.48 10.69 -8.65
C GLU A 66 13.79 10.07 -10.02
N ALA A 67 13.75 10.90 -11.07
CA ALA A 67 14.22 10.48 -12.38
C ALA A 67 15.71 10.15 -12.33
N GLN A 68 16.08 8.92 -12.72
CA GLN A 68 17.48 8.49 -12.80
C GLN A 68 17.80 8.02 -14.21
N THR A 69 18.84 8.61 -14.79
CA THR A 69 19.33 8.22 -16.11
C THR A 69 20.47 7.21 -15.94
N HIS A 70 20.24 5.99 -16.42
CA HIS A 70 21.21 4.91 -16.41
C HIS A 70 21.94 4.85 -17.75
N GLN A 71 23.23 4.52 -17.71
CA GLN A 71 24.04 4.23 -18.88
C GLN A 71 24.77 2.90 -18.67
N PRO A 72 24.11 1.76 -18.95
CA PRO A 72 24.65 0.41 -18.71
C PRO A 72 25.90 0.06 -19.52
N SER A 73 26.08 0.70 -20.69
CA SER A 73 27.19 0.48 -21.59
C SER A 73 27.81 1.82 -22.00
N ALA A 74 29.08 1.79 -22.44
CA ALA A 74 29.76 2.95 -23.01
C ALA A 74 29.04 3.50 -24.26
N SER A 75 28.17 2.72 -24.90
CA SER A 75 27.37 3.20 -26.03
C SER A 75 26.31 4.22 -25.61
N PRO A 76 26.21 5.38 -26.29
CA PRO A 76 25.18 6.38 -26.00
C PRO A 76 23.74 5.87 -26.24
N SER A 77 23.56 4.86 -27.09
CA SER A 77 22.24 4.26 -27.36
C SER A 77 21.69 3.46 -26.19
N SER A 78 22.56 2.99 -25.28
CA SER A 78 22.18 2.19 -24.12
C SER A 78 21.52 3.01 -23.01
N ARG A 79 21.56 4.34 -23.10
CA ARG A 79 21.06 5.24 -22.06
C ARG A 79 19.54 5.22 -21.96
N TYR A 80 19.01 5.09 -20.74
CA TYR A 80 17.57 5.18 -20.46
C TYR A 80 17.30 5.85 -19.11
N THR A 81 16.11 6.42 -18.96
CA THR A 81 15.68 7.07 -17.72
C THR A 81 14.61 6.22 -17.04
N THR A 82 14.79 5.95 -15.74
CA THR A 82 13.80 5.33 -14.87
C THR A 82 13.20 6.34 -13.93
N TYR A 83 11.99 6.07 -13.48
CA TYR A 83 11.26 6.85 -12.50
C TYR A 83 10.95 5.97 -11.29
N LEU A 84 11.08 6.53 -10.09
CA LEU A 84 10.69 5.86 -8.86
C LEU A 84 9.18 6.03 -8.66
N ILE A 85 8.47 4.92 -8.56
CA ILE A 85 7.06 4.87 -8.22
C ILE A 85 6.97 4.49 -6.75
N ARG A 86 6.37 5.36 -5.94
CA ARG A 86 6.04 5.09 -4.53
C ARG A 86 4.54 4.93 -4.41
N LEU A 87 4.09 3.81 -3.85
CA LEU A 87 2.69 3.51 -3.57
C LEU A 87 2.51 3.34 -2.07
N SER A 88 1.48 3.98 -1.51
CA SER A 88 1.02 3.79 -0.13
C SER A 88 -0.50 3.61 -0.15
N THR A 89 -1.00 2.48 0.34
CA THR A 89 -2.43 2.17 0.31
C THR A 89 -2.83 1.19 1.41
N ASN A 90 -4.09 1.28 1.86
CA ASN A 90 -4.74 0.26 2.70
C ASN A 90 -5.74 -0.59 1.89
N ILE A 91 -5.87 -0.40 0.57
CA ILE A 91 -6.81 -1.12 -0.29
C ILE A 91 -6.40 -2.61 -0.37
N PRO A 92 -7.32 -3.56 -0.09
CA PRO A 92 -7.01 -4.99 -0.03
C PRO A 92 -6.69 -5.64 -1.39
N ALA A 93 -6.94 -4.94 -2.50
CA ALA A 93 -6.55 -5.40 -3.84
C ALA A 93 -5.01 -5.46 -4.01
N PHE A 94 -4.27 -4.72 -3.18
CA PHE A 94 -2.80 -4.66 -3.21
C PHE A 94 -2.20 -5.54 -2.11
N LYS A 95 -1.14 -6.29 -2.44
CA LYS A 95 -0.48 -7.20 -1.49
C LYS A 95 0.33 -6.46 -0.45
N LEU A 96 1.00 -5.38 -0.87
CA LEU A 96 1.84 -4.54 -0.01
C LEU A 96 1.12 -3.23 0.32
N ARG A 97 1.21 -2.80 1.60
CA ARG A 97 0.73 -1.49 2.05
C ARG A 97 1.59 -0.34 1.51
N ARG A 98 2.89 -0.59 1.34
CA ARG A 98 3.86 0.34 0.78
C ARG A 98 4.76 -0.40 -0.19
N SER A 99 5.02 0.18 -1.35
CA SER A 99 5.97 -0.35 -2.32
C SER A 99 6.71 0.77 -3.03
N GLU A 100 7.95 0.48 -3.40
CA GLU A 100 8.82 1.36 -4.17
C GLU A 100 9.41 0.56 -5.32
N VAL A 101 9.09 0.95 -6.56
CA VAL A 101 9.57 0.27 -7.76
C VAL A 101 10.08 1.27 -8.79
N ARG A 102 11.09 0.87 -9.57
CA ARG A 102 11.61 1.69 -10.67
C ARG A 102 11.10 1.18 -12.01
N ARG A 103 10.60 2.09 -12.85
CA ARG A 103 10.09 1.79 -14.20
C ARG A 103 10.61 2.78 -15.22
N ARG A 104 10.87 2.32 -16.45
CA ARG A 104 11.14 3.21 -17.59
C ARG A 104 9.87 3.48 -18.37
N TYR A 105 9.85 4.57 -19.14
CA TYR A 105 8.69 4.94 -19.97
C TYR A 105 8.19 3.81 -20.88
N SER A 106 9.09 3.05 -21.50
CA SER A 106 8.69 1.94 -22.38
C SER A 106 8.08 0.74 -21.64
N ASP A 107 8.22 0.66 -20.31
CA ASP A 107 7.47 -0.31 -19.51
C ASP A 107 6.02 0.16 -19.33
N PHE A 108 5.80 1.48 -19.20
CA PHE A 108 4.45 2.04 -19.17
C PHE A 108 3.70 1.87 -20.50
N GLU A 109 4.41 1.99 -21.63
CA GLU A 109 3.84 1.69 -22.97
C GLU A 109 3.26 0.27 -22.99
N VAL A 110 4.07 -0.74 -22.62
CA VAL A 110 3.62 -2.14 -22.59
C VAL A 110 2.54 -2.36 -21.53
N PHE A 111 2.69 -1.76 -20.35
CA PHE A 111 1.70 -1.87 -19.28
C PHE A 111 0.32 -1.36 -19.71
N ARG A 112 0.26 -0.22 -20.41
CA ARG A 112 -0.99 0.31 -20.96
C ARG A 112 -1.62 -0.69 -21.93
N ASP A 113 -0.83 -1.25 -22.85
CA ASP A 113 -1.33 -2.20 -23.85
C ASP A 113 -1.85 -3.49 -23.19
N LEU A 114 -1.19 -3.96 -22.13
CA LEU A 114 -1.65 -5.11 -21.33
C LEU A 114 -2.96 -4.81 -20.61
N LEU A 115 -3.11 -3.61 -20.01
CA LEU A 115 -4.35 -3.19 -19.38
C LEU A 115 -5.52 -3.11 -20.37
N GLU A 116 -5.27 -2.59 -21.57
CA GLU A 116 -6.29 -2.53 -22.63
C GLU A 116 -6.74 -3.92 -23.06
N ARG A 117 -5.82 -4.89 -23.08
CA ARG A 117 -6.12 -6.30 -23.40
C ARG A 117 -6.89 -7.02 -22.28
N GLU A 118 -6.50 -6.82 -21.02
CA GLU A 118 -7.18 -7.47 -19.87
C GLU A 118 -8.56 -6.84 -19.58
N CYS A 119 -8.69 -5.52 -19.78
CA CYS A 119 -9.85 -4.73 -19.34
C CYS A 119 -10.47 -3.91 -20.48
N ALA A 120 -10.89 -4.58 -21.56
CA ALA A 120 -11.43 -3.93 -22.78
C ALA A 120 -12.68 -3.04 -22.59
N ARG A 121 -13.36 -3.10 -21.42
CA ARG A 121 -14.54 -2.26 -21.11
C ARG A 121 -14.19 -0.95 -20.40
N VAL A 122 -12.92 -0.75 -20.04
CA VAL A 122 -12.45 0.43 -19.32
C VAL A 122 -11.64 1.31 -20.26
N SER A 123 -11.94 2.60 -20.28
CA SER A 123 -11.15 3.57 -21.04
C SER A 123 -9.84 3.86 -20.30
N ILE A 124 -8.71 3.45 -20.89
CA ILE A 124 -7.38 3.67 -20.32
C ILE A 124 -6.87 5.06 -20.72
N PRO A 125 -6.45 5.92 -19.76
CA PRO A 125 -5.96 7.25 -20.08
C PRO A 125 -4.71 7.20 -20.98
N PRO A 126 -4.50 8.22 -21.83
CA PRO A 126 -3.30 8.27 -22.67
C PRO A 126 -2.04 8.52 -21.82
N LEU A 127 -0.92 7.93 -22.26
CA LEU A 127 0.40 8.24 -21.71
C LEU A 127 0.88 9.61 -22.19
N PRO A 128 1.80 10.27 -21.46
CA PRO A 128 2.45 11.47 -21.98
C PRO A 128 3.13 11.18 -23.32
N GLY A 129 3.08 12.17 -24.22
CA GLY A 129 3.54 12.04 -25.59
C GLY A 129 4.96 11.50 -25.71
N LYS A 130 5.20 10.70 -26.75
CA LYS A 130 6.51 10.13 -27.04
C LYS A 130 7.43 11.24 -27.53
N VAL A 131 8.49 11.51 -26.76
CA VAL A 131 9.46 12.56 -27.09
C VAL A 131 10.67 11.91 -27.75
N TYR A 132 10.90 12.27 -29.03
CA TYR A 132 11.98 11.72 -29.86
C TYR A 132 13.25 12.57 -29.82
N LEU A 133 13.13 13.88 -29.58
CA LEU A 133 14.23 14.85 -29.54
C LEU A 133 14.46 15.31 -28.10
N ASN A 134 15.72 15.48 -27.68
CA ASN A 134 16.06 15.94 -26.33
C ASN A 134 15.41 15.13 -25.19
N ARG A 135 15.25 13.81 -25.38
CA ARG A 135 14.58 12.91 -24.40
C ARG A 135 15.23 12.84 -23.01
N PHE A 136 16.43 13.40 -22.85
CA PHE A 136 17.20 13.47 -21.61
C PHE A 136 17.27 14.88 -21.02
N ASP A 137 16.55 15.83 -21.61
CA ASP A 137 16.43 17.18 -21.08
C ASP A 137 15.54 17.19 -19.83
N ASP A 138 15.90 17.98 -18.83
CA ASP A 138 15.25 17.96 -17.52
C ASP A 138 13.78 18.40 -17.61
N ALA A 139 13.49 19.36 -18.51
CA ALA A 139 12.11 19.81 -18.77
C ALA A 139 11.24 18.67 -19.32
N VAL A 140 11.77 17.89 -20.26
CA VAL A 140 11.09 16.73 -20.86
C VAL A 140 10.90 15.62 -19.82
N ILE A 141 11.92 15.38 -19.00
CA ILE A 141 11.89 14.36 -17.94
C ILE A 141 10.79 14.71 -16.92
N GLU A 142 10.70 15.97 -16.50
CA GLU A 142 9.71 16.43 -15.52
C GLU A 142 8.28 16.46 -16.09
N GLU A 143 8.09 16.92 -17.33
CA GLU A 143 6.79 16.85 -18.00
C GLU A 143 6.32 15.39 -18.11
N ARG A 144 7.22 14.50 -18.51
CA ARG A 144 6.93 13.06 -18.58
C ARG A 144 6.60 12.50 -17.20
N ARG A 145 7.35 12.84 -16.15
CA ARG A 145 7.10 12.41 -14.78
C ARG A 145 5.68 12.79 -14.33
N LYS A 146 5.28 14.06 -14.53
CA LYS A 146 3.91 14.55 -14.23
C LYS A 146 2.84 13.77 -15.00
N GLY A 147 3.06 13.52 -16.28
CA GLY A 147 2.12 12.77 -17.12
C GLY A 147 1.98 11.31 -16.68
N LEU A 148 3.09 10.65 -16.36
CA LEU A 148 3.10 9.28 -15.84
C LEU A 148 2.41 9.20 -14.48
N GLU A 149 2.63 10.18 -13.60
CA GLU A 149 1.98 10.23 -12.29
C GLU A 149 0.46 10.37 -12.42
N ARG A 150 -0.01 11.27 -13.29
CA ARG A 150 -1.44 11.44 -13.58
C ARG A 150 -2.05 10.16 -14.13
N PHE A 151 -1.39 9.52 -15.10
CA PHE A 151 -1.83 8.26 -15.68
C PHE A 151 -1.99 7.19 -14.59
N LEU A 152 -0.98 7.02 -13.75
CA LEU A 152 -0.96 5.96 -12.73
C LEU A 152 -1.98 6.23 -11.62
N LYS A 153 -2.18 7.49 -11.21
CA LYS A 153 -3.25 7.90 -10.28
C LYS A 153 -4.63 7.45 -10.75
N ILE A 154 -4.94 7.68 -12.03
CA ILE A 154 -6.24 7.31 -12.63
C ILE A 154 -6.39 5.78 -12.71
N VAL A 155 -5.36 5.10 -13.22
CA VAL A 155 -5.39 3.66 -13.46
C VAL A 155 -5.47 2.87 -12.16
N VAL A 156 -4.60 3.20 -11.20
CA VAL A 156 -4.51 2.49 -9.92
C VAL A 156 -5.74 2.80 -9.04
N GLY A 157 -6.33 3.99 -9.17
CA GLY A 157 -7.56 4.37 -8.47
C GLY A 157 -8.84 3.75 -9.04
N HIS A 158 -8.79 3.07 -10.18
CA HIS A 158 -9.99 2.56 -10.85
C HIS A 158 -10.42 1.18 -10.31
N PRO A 159 -11.60 1.04 -9.66
CA PRO A 159 -11.99 -0.21 -8.99
C PRO A 159 -12.04 -1.45 -9.92
N LEU A 160 -12.46 -1.26 -11.17
CA LEU A 160 -12.49 -2.36 -12.15
C LEU A 160 -11.09 -2.80 -12.58
N LEU A 161 -10.09 -1.91 -12.56
CA LEU A 161 -8.71 -2.28 -12.89
C LEU A 161 -8.02 -2.95 -11.70
N GLN A 162 -8.35 -2.50 -10.47
CA GLN A 162 -7.88 -3.12 -9.22
C GLN A 162 -8.30 -4.58 -9.09
N THR A 163 -9.53 -4.91 -9.48
CA THR A 163 -10.08 -6.27 -9.38
C THR A 163 -9.95 -7.08 -10.67
N GLY A 164 -9.98 -6.42 -11.82
CA GLY A 164 -10.02 -7.06 -13.13
C GLY A 164 -8.66 -7.30 -13.80
N SER A 165 -7.61 -6.60 -13.38
CA SER A 165 -6.28 -6.76 -14.00
C SER A 165 -5.26 -7.32 -13.01
N ARG A 166 -4.57 -8.38 -13.43
CA ARG A 166 -3.50 -9.00 -12.64
C ARG A 166 -2.18 -8.25 -12.81
N VAL A 167 -1.99 -7.63 -13.98
CA VAL A 167 -0.78 -6.87 -14.30
C VAL A 167 -0.62 -5.61 -13.44
N LEU A 168 -1.73 -4.96 -13.04
CA LEU A 168 -1.71 -3.73 -12.24
C LEU A 168 -0.92 -3.88 -10.94
N GLY A 169 -1.27 -4.87 -10.12
CA GLY A 169 -0.62 -5.11 -8.84
C GLY A 169 0.87 -5.42 -9.01
N SER A 170 1.22 -6.28 -9.96
CA SER A 170 2.62 -6.60 -10.24
C SER A 170 3.40 -5.40 -10.75
N PHE A 171 2.83 -4.56 -11.62
CA PHE A 171 3.53 -3.40 -12.16
C PHE A 171 3.92 -2.37 -11.08
N VAL A 172 3.08 -2.14 -10.07
CA VAL A 172 3.33 -1.13 -9.02
C VAL A 172 4.00 -1.68 -7.75
N GLN A 173 4.04 -3.01 -7.57
CA GLN A 173 4.57 -3.63 -6.34
C GLN A 173 5.80 -4.51 -6.55
N ASP A 174 5.97 -5.14 -7.72
CA ASP A 174 7.04 -6.11 -7.94
C ASP A 174 8.29 -5.43 -8.52
N PRO A 175 9.42 -5.29 -7.81
CA PRO A 175 10.61 -4.65 -8.35
C PRO A 175 11.12 -5.32 -9.64
N ASN A 176 10.86 -6.62 -9.83
CA ASN A 176 11.36 -7.43 -10.95
C ASN A 176 10.31 -7.66 -12.06
N TRP A 177 9.33 -6.77 -12.19
CA TRP A 177 8.30 -6.87 -13.24
C TRP A 177 8.92 -7.05 -14.63
N ASP A 178 8.56 -8.14 -15.30
CA ASP A 178 8.97 -8.45 -16.67
C ASP A 178 7.79 -8.32 -17.62
N ARG A 179 8.02 -7.59 -18.72
CA ARG A 179 7.05 -7.37 -19.79
C ARG A 179 6.68 -8.67 -20.53
N ASN A 180 7.58 -9.64 -20.55
CA ASN A 180 7.42 -10.89 -21.31
C ASN A 180 6.65 -11.97 -20.52
N ALA A 181 6.40 -11.72 -19.23
CA ALA A 181 5.70 -12.65 -18.36
C ALA A 181 4.16 -12.54 -18.44
N TRP A 182 3.65 -11.64 -19.30
CA TRP A 182 2.23 -11.27 -19.45
C TRP A 182 1.83 -11.21 -20.92
#